data_AF-A0A7Z9SIS2-F1
#
_entry.id   AF-A0A7Z9SIS2-F1
#
_cell.length_a   1.000
_cell.length_b   1.000
_cell.length_c   1.000
_cell.angle_alpha   90.00
_cell.angle_beta   90.00
_cell.angle_gamma   90.00
#
_symmetry.space_group_name_H-M   'P 1'
#
loop_
_entity.id
_entity.type
_entity.pdbx_description
1 polymer ?
#
loop_
_entity_poly.entity_id
_entity_poly.type
_entity_poly.pdbx_seq_one_letter_code
_entity_poly.pdbx_strand_id
1 'polypeptide(L)'
;MIKSLTNKRILLGVSGSISAYKAPDIVRRLQDLGAEVRVILTQGGARFITELSLQATSKNKVHDNLWDKEAELSMGHIELAKWADAILIAPASANTIANLSAGKACDLLTSVVLASNCPILIAPAMNQQMYASTGVQENITTLVKRHIQIIDPDHGEQACGDIGEGRLAESNVIAQQVGVLFNTTKLTGKKILITLGATIEAIDPVRYLSNHSSGKMGMALADACIEAGGEVTLVYGNITTK
;
A
#
# COMPACT_ATOMS: atom_id res chain seq x y z
N MET A 1 -11.67 15.01 0.63
CA MET A 1 -10.29 14.51 0.81
C MET A 1 -9.80 14.06 -0.56
N ILE A 2 -8.65 14.53 -1.03
CA ILE A 2 -8.09 14.09 -2.33
C ILE A 2 -7.71 12.62 -2.18
N LYS A 3 -8.29 11.74 -3.00
CA LYS A 3 -7.99 10.30 -3.00
C LYS A 3 -6.69 10.04 -3.76
N SER A 4 -5.56 10.21 -3.08
CA SER A 4 -4.22 10.09 -3.67
C SER A 4 -3.82 8.64 -4.02
N LEU A 5 -4.57 7.64 -3.55
CA LEU A 5 -4.26 6.22 -3.74
C LEU A 5 -5.36 5.48 -4.52
N THR A 6 -6.16 6.20 -5.31
CA THR A 6 -7.22 5.59 -6.12
C THR A 6 -6.64 4.49 -7.03
N ASN A 7 -7.27 3.31 -7.06
CA ASN A 7 -6.82 2.15 -7.84
C ASN A 7 -5.39 1.66 -7.52
N LYS A 8 -4.80 2.06 -6.39
CA LYS A 8 -3.47 1.58 -5.98
C LYS A 8 -3.60 0.38 -5.06
N ARG A 9 -2.80 -0.65 -5.33
CA ARG A 9 -2.71 -1.89 -4.55
C ARG A 9 -1.56 -1.81 -3.58
N ILE A 10 -1.87 -1.71 -2.29
CA ILE A 10 -0.88 -1.58 -1.23
C ILE A 10 -0.80 -2.89 -0.45
N LEU A 11 0.40 -3.46 -0.37
CA LEU A 11 0.67 -4.63 0.45
C LEU A 11 1.24 -4.19 1.80
N LEU A 12 0.47 -4.36 2.86
CA LEU A 12 0.85 -4.00 4.22
C LEU A 12 1.50 -5.17 4.95
N GLY A 13 2.79 -5.09 5.24
CA GLY A 13 3.50 -6.00 6.15
C GLY A 13 3.38 -5.55 7.61
N VAL A 14 2.86 -6.42 8.49
CA VAL A 14 2.73 -6.17 9.92
C VAL A 14 3.73 -7.03 10.70
N SER A 15 4.74 -6.38 11.28
CA SER A 15 5.79 -7.08 12.03
C SER A 15 5.62 -7.03 13.56
N GLY A 16 6.45 -7.78 14.28
CA GLY A 16 6.38 -7.92 15.74
C GLY A 16 6.79 -6.66 16.49
N SER A 17 5.83 -5.81 16.81
CA SER A 17 5.98 -4.64 17.66
C SER A 17 4.67 -4.40 18.41
N ILE A 18 4.74 -3.82 19.61
CA ILE A 18 3.54 -3.45 20.37
C ILE A 18 2.63 -2.54 19.55
N SER A 19 3.18 -1.71 18.65
CA SER A 19 2.41 -0.81 17.79
C SER A 19 1.61 -1.53 16.68
N ALA A 20 1.67 -2.86 16.58
CA ALA A 20 0.89 -3.61 15.59
C ALA A 20 -0.63 -3.47 15.77
N TYR A 21 -1.10 -3.10 16.96
CA TYR A 21 -2.53 -2.77 17.17
C TYR A 21 -3.00 -1.57 16.34
N LYS A 22 -2.09 -0.71 15.86
CA LYS A 22 -2.41 0.42 14.96
C LYS A 22 -2.65 -0.03 13.51
N ALA A 23 -2.27 -1.25 13.12
CA ALA A 23 -2.37 -1.72 11.75
C ALA A 23 -3.81 -1.67 11.16
N PRO A 24 -4.89 -2.04 11.89
CA PRO A 24 -6.25 -1.88 11.38
C PRO A 24 -6.64 -0.42 11.05
N ASP A 25 -6.13 0.55 11.82
CA ASP A 25 -6.36 1.98 11.53
C ASP A 25 -5.52 2.42 10.31
N ILE A 26 -4.27 1.97 10.17
CA ILE A 26 -3.45 2.20 8.96
C ILE A 26 -4.17 1.68 7.71
N VAL A 27 -4.70 0.45 7.75
CA VAL A 27 -5.51 -0.12 6.65
C VAL A 27 -6.66 0.81 6.29
N ARG A 28 -7.39 1.31 7.28
CA ARG A 28 -8.52 2.22 7.07
C ARG A 28 -8.07 3.54 6.45
N ARG A 29 -6.94 4.12 6.88
CA ARG A 29 -6.42 5.38 6.30
C ARG A 29 -5.98 5.23 4.86
N LEU A 30 -5.36 4.10 4.51
CA LEU A 30 -5.03 3.79 3.12
C LEU A 30 -6.30 3.63 2.26
N GLN A 31 -7.33 2.95 2.78
CA GLN A 31 -8.62 2.81 2.10
C GLN A 31 -9.37 4.15 1.96
N ASP A 32 -9.32 5.03 2.97
CA ASP A 32 -9.90 6.37 2.91
C ASP A 32 -9.27 7.20 1.76
N LEU A 33 -7.99 6.95 1.45
CA LEU A 33 -7.27 7.53 0.30
C LEU A 33 -7.52 6.81 -1.04
N GLY A 34 -8.28 5.72 -1.04
CA GLY A 34 -8.71 4.99 -2.25
C GLY A 34 -7.94 3.70 -2.56
N ALA A 35 -7.03 3.26 -1.69
CA ALA A 35 -6.22 2.07 -1.92
C ALA A 35 -6.99 0.75 -1.73
N GLU A 36 -6.65 -0.26 -2.51
CA GLU A 36 -6.91 -1.66 -2.21
C GLU A 36 -5.77 -2.20 -1.33
N VAL A 37 -6.09 -2.76 -0.16
CA VAL A 37 -5.07 -3.19 0.82
C VAL A 37 -5.14 -4.70 1.05
N ARG A 38 -4.00 -5.37 0.87
CA ARG A 38 -3.78 -6.75 1.35
C ARG A 38 -2.74 -6.74 2.45
N VAL A 39 -2.82 -7.71 3.35
CA VAL A 39 -1.98 -7.72 4.56
C VAL A 39 -1.15 -8.99 4.61
N ILE A 40 0.15 -8.83 4.89
CA ILE A 40 1.03 -9.91 5.32
C ILE A 40 1.27 -9.76 6.82
N LEU A 41 0.89 -10.76 7.62
CA LEU A 41 1.09 -10.78 9.06
C LEU A 41 2.26 -11.72 9.39
N THR A 42 3.35 -11.17 9.95
CA THR A 42 4.46 -12.02 10.42
C THR A 42 4.07 -12.78 11.69
N GLN A 43 4.77 -13.88 11.98
CA GLN A 43 4.60 -14.61 13.25
C GLN A 43 4.77 -13.71 14.49
N GLY A 44 5.68 -12.73 14.43
CA GLY A 44 5.87 -11.76 15.51
C GLY A 44 4.69 -10.79 15.63
N GLY A 45 4.15 -10.32 14.50
CA GLY A 45 2.98 -9.45 14.46
C GLY A 45 1.73 -10.13 15.00
N ALA A 46 1.55 -11.42 14.71
CA ALA A 46 0.43 -12.24 15.18
C ALA A 46 0.34 -12.37 16.71
N ARG A 47 1.42 -12.04 17.44
CA ARG A 47 1.41 -11.99 18.91
C ARG A 47 0.73 -10.74 19.49
N PHE A 48 0.58 -9.68 18.68
CA PHE A 48 0.05 -8.39 19.12
C PHE A 48 -1.29 -8.04 18.45
N ILE A 49 -1.56 -8.58 17.27
CA ILE A 49 -2.82 -8.36 16.54
C ILE A 49 -3.27 -9.67 15.89
N THR A 50 -4.58 -9.89 15.83
CA THR A 50 -5.14 -11.11 15.24
C THR A 50 -5.32 -10.98 13.73
N GLU A 51 -5.18 -12.09 13.03
CA GLU A 51 -5.50 -12.21 11.60
C GLU A 51 -6.93 -11.72 11.31
N LEU A 52 -7.90 -12.14 12.14
CA LEU A 52 -9.32 -11.80 11.97
C LEU A 52 -9.57 -10.29 12.00
N SER A 53 -8.90 -9.54 12.88
CA SER A 53 -9.02 -8.08 12.94
C SER A 53 -8.54 -7.41 11.65
N LEU A 54 -7.45 -7.92 11.07
CA LEU A 54 -6.88 -7.41 9.83
C LEU A 54 -7.70 -7.82 8.60
N GLN A 55 -8.26 -9.03 8.60
CA GLN A 55 -9.16 -9.50 7.56
C GLN A 55 -10.46 -8.67 7.53
N ALA A 56 -11.05 -8.41 8.70
CA ALA A 56 -12.28 -7.61 8.80
C ALA A 56 -12.10 -6.16 8.31
N THR A 57 -10.94 -5.56 8.57
CA THR A 57 -10.63 -4.18 8.14
C THR A 57 -10.17 -4.10 6.68
N SER A 58 -9.33 -5.03 6.22
CA SER A 58 -8.85 -5.05 4.83
C SER A 58 -9.87 -5.59 3.83
N LYS A 59 -10.85 -6.38 4.29
CA LYS A 59 -11.80 -7.14 3.46
C LYS A 59 -11.13 -8.14 2.50
N ASN A 60 -9.90 -8.54 2.79
CA ASN A 60 -9.09 -9.45 2.00
C ASN A 60 -8.51 -10.56 2.87
N LYS A 61 -8.11 -11.70 2.26
CA LYS A 61 -7.35 -12.75 2.95
C LYS A 61 -6.06 -12.12 3.52
N VAL A 62 -5.77 -12.41 4.79
CA VAL A 62 -4.49 -12.06 5.40
C VAL A 62 -3.53 -13.22 5.13
N HIS A 63 -2.29 -12.91 4.77
CA HIS A 63 -1.29 -13.90 4.43
C HIS A 63 -0.23 -13.95 5.54
N ASP A 64 0.10 -15.13 6.04
CA ASP A 64 1.04 -15.26 7.18
C ASP A 64 2.06 -16.39 7.01
N ASN A 65 1.82 -17.29 6.06
CA ASN A 65 2.61 -18.50 5.86
C ASN A 65 3.22 -18.54 4.46
N LEU A 66 4.56 -18.65 4.41
CA LEU A 66 5.31 -18.84 3.16
C LEU A 66 5.06 -20.22 2.53
N TRP A 67 4.73 -21.22 3.35
CA TRP A 67 4.61 -22.62 2.94
C TRP A 67 3.14 -23.07 2.84
N ASP A 68 2.22 -22.14 2.60
CA ASP A 68 0.82 -22.46 2.36
C ASP A 68 0.70 -23.27 1.07
N LYS A 69 0.32 -24.56 1.19
CA LYS A 69 0.25 -25.50 0.07
C LYS A 69 -0.70 -25.04 -1.03
N GLU A 70 -1.78 -24.36 -0.69
CA GLU A 70 -2.74 -23.85 -1.68
C GLU A 70 -2.18 -22.65 -2.44
N ALA A 71 -1.44 -21.78 -1.74
CA ALA A 71 -0.80 -20.62 -2.34
C ALA A 71 0.44 -20.99 -3.18
N GLU A 72 1.22 -21.99 -2.74
CA GLU A 72 2.45 -22.41 -3.44
C GLU A 72 2.19 -23.11 -4.77
N LEU A 73 1.00 -23.72 -4.96
CA LEU A 73 0.58 -24.20 -6.29
C LEU A 73 0.60 -23.10 -7.36
N SER A 74 0.47 -21.84 -6.95
CA SER A 74 0.49 -20.66 -7.83
C SER A 74 1.68 -19.73 -7.56
N MET A 75 2.69 -20.17 -6.80
CA MET A 75 3.81 -19.32 -6.34
C MET A 75 3.32 -18.05 -5.62
N GLY A 76 2.50 -18.20 -4.59
CA GLY A 76 1.75 -17.09 -3.97
C GLY A 76 2.59 -15.89 -3.51
N HIS A 77 3.84 -16.08 -3.11
CA HIS A 77 4.75 -14.97 -2.77
C HIS A 77 5.13 -14.12 -4.01
N ILE A 78 5.27 -14.72 -5.19
CA ILE A 78 5.49 -14.00 -6.46
C ILE A 78 4.22 -13.27 -6.92
N GLU A 79 3.05 -13.88 -6.74
CA GLU A 79 1.77 -13.23 -7.07
C GLU A 79 1.52 -12.00 -6.20
N LEU A 80 1.79 -12.09 -4.89
CA LEU A 80 1.69 -10.95 -3.99
C LEU A 80 2.67 -9.84 -4.37
N ALA A 81 3.92 -10.20 -4.72
CA ALA A 81 4.92 -9.23 -5.19
C ALA A 81 4.47 -8.51 -6.47
N LYS A 82 3.90 -9.25 -7.44
CA LYS A 82 3.38 -8.68 -8.70
C LYS A 82 2.07 -7.90 -8.52
N TRP A 83 1.28 -8.24 -7.51
CA TRP A 83 0.00 -7.58 -7.24
C TRP A 83 0.19 -6.19 -6.65
N ALA A 84 1.25 -5.97 -5.85
CA ALA A 84 1.48 -4.73 -5.12
C ALA A 84 2.07 -3.62 -6.00
N ASP A 85 1.41 -2.46 -6.02
CA ASP A 85 1.96 -1.21 -6.59
C ASP A 85 2.94 -0.53 -5.62
N ALA A 86 2.81 -0.79 -4.31
CA ALA A 86 3.80 -0.47 -3.29
C ALA A 86 3.68 -1.43 -2.10
N ILE A 87 4.79 -1.63 -1.40
CA ILE A 87 4.85 -2.39 -0.14
C ILE A 87 5.09 -1.42 1.02
N LEU A 88 4.23 -1.48 2.04
CA LEU A 88 4.41 -0.74 3.29
C LEU A 88 4.64 -1.74 4.42
N ILE A 89 5.70 -1.58 5.21
CA ILE A 89 5.90 -2.37 6.44
C ILE A 89 5.68 -1.48 7.65
N ALA A 90 4.54 -1.63 8.32
CA ALA A 90 4.15 -0.78 9.44
C ALA A 90 3.32 -1.57 10.48
N PRO A 91 3.84 -1.74 11.72
CA PRO A 91 5.20 -1.40 12.15
C PRO A 91 6.28 -2.29 11.52
N ALA A 92 7.49 -1.75 11.36
CA ALA A 92 8.72 -2.47 11.06
C ALA A 92 9.58 -2.63 12.33
N SER A 93 9.69 -3.87 12.82
CA SER A 93 10.50 -4.25 13.97
C SER A 93 11.98 -4.26 13.62
N ALA A 94 12.86 -4.14 14.62
CA ALA A 94 14.31 -4.25 14.43
C ALA A 94 14.71 -5.56 13.73
N ASN A 95 14.04 -6.67 14.06
CA ASN A 95 14.29 -7.97 13.44
C ASN A 95 13.93 -7.98 11.94
N THR A 96 12.77 -7.43 11.57
CA THR A 96 12.38 -7.30 10.16
C THR A 96 13.35 -6.41 9.41
N ILE A 97 13.75 -5.27 9.99
CA ILE A 97 14.74 -4.35 9.38
C ILE A 97 16.09 -5.05 9.15
N ALA A 98 16.57 -5.83 10.12
CA ALA A 98 17.82 -6.59 9.99
C ALA A 98 17.73 -7.70 8.93
N ASN A 99 16.60 -8.39 8.82
CA ASN A 99 16.42 -9.43 7.80
C ASN A 99 16.38 -8.82 6.39
N LEU A 100 15.71 -7.67 6.23
CA LEU A 100 15.68 -6.94 4.95
C LEU A 100 17.05 -6.40 4.57
N SER A 101 17.81 -5.83 5.52
CA SER A 101 19.15 -5.31 5.23
C SER A 101 20.12 -6.42 4.83
N ALA A 102 20.00 -7.60 5.46
CA ALA A 102 20.79 -8.78 5.13
C ALA A 102 20.32 -9.50 3.84
N GLY A 103 19.17 -9.13 3.27
CA GLY A 103 18.61 -9.81 2.09
C GLY A 103 18.15 -11.24 2.38
N LYS A 104 17.65 -11.50 3.60
CA LYS A 104 17.15 -12.83 4.01
C LYS A 104 15.70 -13.03 3.53
N ALA A 105 15.38 -14.24 3.11
CA ALA A 105 14.04 -14.70 2.74
C ALA A 105 13.52 -15.71 3.78
N CYS A 106 13.37 -15.27 5.03
CA CYS A 106 13.10 -16.18 6.16
C CYS A 106 11.60 -16.35 6.45
N ASP A 107 10.75 -15.45 5.97
CA ASP A 107 9.29 -15.50 6.12
C ASP A 107 8.61 -14.97 4.84
N LEU A 108 7.27 -15.04 4.79
CA LEU A 108 6.52 -14.60 3.62
C LEU A 108 6.79 -13.14 3.28
N LEU A 109 6.83 -12.25 4.28
CA LEU A 109 7.03 -10.82 4.09
C LEU A 109 8.38 -10.52 3.44
N THR A 110 9.46 -11.06 4.00
CA THR A 110 10.83 -10.84 3.51
C THR A 110 11.05 -11.47 2.14
N SER A 111 10.47 -12.64 1.86
CA SER A 111 10.48 -13.26 0.53
C SER A 111 9.76 -12.40 -0.53
N VAL A 112 8.58 -11.85 -0.20
CA VAL A 112 7.83 -10.97 -1.10
C VAL A 112 8.59 -9.68 -1.38
N VAL A 113 9.21 -9.08 -0.36
CA VAL A 113 10.03 -7.87 -0.53
C VAL A 113 11.20 -8.11 -1.47
N LEU A 114 11.90 -9.25 -1.35
CA LEU A 114 13.00 -9.61 -2.24
C LEU A 114 12.56 -9.90 -3.67
N ALA A 115 11.33 -10.41 -3.86
CA ALA A 115 10.76 -10.70 -5.17
C ALA A 115 10.07 -9.49 -5.83
N SER A 116 9.99 -8.35 -5.14
CA SER A 116 9.26 -7.18 -5.62
C SER A 116 10.16 -6.16 -6.31
N ASN A 117 9.60 -5.49 -7.32
CA ASN A 117 10.20 -4.35 -8.00
C ASN A 117 9.49 -3.03 -7.71
N CYS A 118 8.41 -3.05 -6.91
CA CYS A 118 7.66 -1.84 -6.57
C CYS A 118 8.31 -1.05 -5.42
N PRO A 119 8.00 0.24 -5.26
CA PRO A 119 8.50 1.03 -4.14
C PRO A 119 8.15 0.41 -2.79
N ILE A 120 9.11 0.43 -1.87
CA ILE A 120 8.96 -0.11 -0.51
C ILE A 120 9.14 1.03 0.48
N LEU A 121 8.21 1.16 1.43
CA LEU A 121 8.37 2.00 2.62
C LEU A 121 8.36 1.14 3.87
N ILE A 122 9.16 1.53 4.85
CA ILE A 122 9.13 0.94 6.19
C ILE A 122 8.89 2.03 7.24
N ALA A 123 8.03 1.74 8.21
CA ALA A 123 7.76 2.60 9.36
C ALA A 123 8.30 1.92 10.62
N PRO A 124 9.55 2.23 11.04
CA PRO A 124 10.16 1.62 12.21
C PRO A 124 9.35 1.86 13.48
N ALA A 125 9.27 0.84 14.34
CA ALA A 125 8.65 0.98 15.66
C ALA A 125 9.32 0.08 16.70
N MET A 126 10.09 0.69 17.60
CA MET A 126 10.85 0.00 18.65
C MET A 126 11.22 0.97 19.77
N ASN A 127 11.75 0.45 20.88
CA ASN A 127 12.24 1.30 21.96
C ASN A 127 13.35 2.26 21.47
N GLN A 128 13.47 3.44 22.09
CA GLN A 128 14.48 4.45 21.72
C GLN A 128 15.91 3.92 21.71
N GLN A 129 16.30 3.08 22.66
CA GLN A 129 17.65 2.52 22.74
C GLN A 129 17.90 1.52 21.61
N MET A 130 16.87 0.74 21.25
CA MET A 130 16.95 -0.15 20.09
C MET A 130 17.08 0.65 18.80
N TYR A 131 16.29 1.71 18.64
CA TYR A 131 16.33 2.56 17.45
C TYR A 131 17.69 3.26 17.32
N ALA A 132 18.21 3.82 18.42
CA ALA A 132 19.52 4.47 18.46
C ALA A 132 20.72 3.50 18.37
N SER A 133 20.50 2.19 18.43
CA SER A 133 21.59 1.21 18.36
C SER A 133 22.30 1.26 17.01
N THR A 134 23.64 1.16 17.03
CA THR A 134 24.47 1.22 15.82
C THR A 134 24.03 0.22 14.77
N GLY A 135 23.73 -1.03 15.17
CA GLY A 135 23.29 -2.06 14.23
C GLY A 135 21.97 -1.74 13.53
N VAL A 136 21.00 -1.14 14.22
CA VAL A 136 19.74 -0.70 13.59
C VAL A 136 19.99 0.47 12.64
N GLN A 137 20.79 1.46 13.05
CA GLN A 137 21.11 2.61 12.22
C GLN A 137 21.89 2.23 10.94
N GLU A 138 22.84 1.29 11.04
CA GLU A 138 23.55 0.74 9.87
C GLU A 138 22.61 -0.01 8.92
N ASN A 139 21.68 -0.80 9.47
CA ASN A 139 20.66 -1.49 8.69
C ASN A 139 19.75 -0.49 7.96
N ILE A 140 19.24 0.53 8.66
CA ILE A 140 18.41 1.59 8.06
C ILE A 140 19.19 2.28 6.94
N THR A 141 20.44 2.66 7.18
CA THR A 141 21.31 3.28 6.17
C THR A 141 21.49 2.38 4.95
N THR A 142 21.64 1.07 5.14
CA THR A 142 21.74 0.09 4.07
C THR A 142 20.45 0.01 3.25
N LEU A 143 19.29 0.03 3.92
CA LEU A 143 17.99 0.01 3.24
C LEU A 143 17.74 1.30 2.44
N VAL A 144 18.10 2.46 2.98
CA VAL A 144 18.05 3.75 2.26
C VAL A 144 18.91 3.72 0.99
N LYS A 145 20.13 3.16 1.08
CA LYS A 145 21.00 2.96 -0.11
C LYS A 145 20.38 2.04 -1.17
N ARG A 146 19.46 1.15 -0.79
CA ARG A 146 18.68 0.29 -1.69
C ARG A 146 17.36 0.94 -2.14
N HIS A 147 17.21 2.24 -1.95
CA HIS A 147 16.03 3.03 -2.31
C HIS A 147 14.75 2.61 -1.57
N ILE A 148 14.86 1.95 -0.41
CA ILE A 148 13.74 1.75 0.50
C ILE A 148 13.53 3.05 1.28
N GLN A 149 12.30 3.55 1.27
CA GLN A 149 11.93 4.77 1.99
C GLN A 149 11.66 4.46 3.47
N ILE A 150 12.14 5.34 4.34
CA ILE A 150 11.92 5.25 5.79
C ILE A 150 10.88 6.30 6.15
N ILE A 151 9.83 5.89 6.84
CA ILE A 151 8.89 6.78 7.51
C ILE A 151 9.44 6.97 8.92
N ASP A 152 9.91 8.17 9.23
CA ASP A 152 10.56 8.45 10.50
C ASP A 152 9.61 8.17 11.68
N PRO A 153 10.10 7.57 12.76
CA PRO A 153 9.30 7.34 13.95
C PRO A 153 8.96 8.66 14.65
N ASP A 154 7.83 8.69 15.35
CA ASP A 154 7.47 9.80 16.22
C ASP A 154 8.31 9.78 17.51
N HIS A 155 8.43 10.95 18.11
CA HIS A 155 8.97 11.15 19.46
C HIS A 155 7.83 11.19 20.48
N GLY A 156 7.90 10.40 21.54
CA GLY A 156 6.91 10.46 22.63
C GLY A 156 7.07 9.36 23.69
N GLU A 157 6.08 9.26 24.58
CA GLU A 157 6.01 8.19 25.57
C GLU A 157 5.89 6.82 24.91
N GLN A 158 6.70 5.89 25.40
CA GLN A 158 6.80 4.51 24.93
C GLN A 158 6.19 3.54 25.94
N ALA A 159 5.91 2.31 25.52
CA ALA A 159 5.27 1.31 26.38
C ALA A 159 6.07 0.95 27.66
N CYS A 160 7.38 1.21 27.67
CA CYS A 160 8.25 1.03 28.84
C CYS A 160 8.25 2.21 29.82
N GLY A 161 7.57 3.32 29.49
CA GLY A 161 7.58 4.56 30.28
C GLY A 161 8.68 5.56 29.89
N ASP A 162 9.58 5.19 28.97
CA ASP A 162 10.59 6.12 28.42
C ASP A 162 9.95 7.14 27.47
N ILE A 163 10.58 8.30 27.34
CA ILE A 163 10.25 9.32 26.33
C ILE A 163 11.41 9.39 25.35
N GLY A 164 11.12 9.20 24.06
CA GLY A 164 12.14 9.30 23.02
C GLY A 164 11.64 8.91 21.63
N GLU A 165 12.54 9.00 20.65
CA GLU A 165 12.29 8.57 19.27
C GLU A 165 12.13 7.05 19.18
N GLY A 166 11.32 6.58 18.22
CA GLY A 166 11.10 5.14 17.99
C GLY A 166 9.65 4.70 18.09
N ARG A 167 8.73 5.60 18.48
CA ARG A 167 7.29 5.34 18.45
C ARG A 167 6.82 5.28 16.99
N LEU A 168 5.92 4.36 16.66
CA LEU A 168 5.36 4.29 15.31
C LEU A 168 4.65 5.61 14.97
N ALA A 169 5.00 6.19 13.82
CA ALA A 169 4.34 7.36 13.26
C ALA A 169 2.81 7.22 13.25
N GLU A 170 2.09 8.33 13.41
CA GLU A 170 0.63 8.29 13.37
C GLU A 170 0.09 7.76 12.03
N SER A 171 -0.99 6.97 12.08
CA SER A 171 -1.50 6.21 10.92
C SER A 171 -1.83 7.10 9.71
N ASN A 172 -2.30 8.32 9.96
CA ASN A 172 -2.58 9.31 8.91
C ASN A 172 -1.30 9.76 8.21
N VAL A 173 -0.21 9.98 8.96
CA VAL A 173 1.09 10.36 8.41
C VAL A 173 1.63 9.22 7.55
N ILE A 174 1.55 7.99 8.04
CA ILE A 174 1.97 6.80 7.28
C ILE A 174 1.21 6.71 5.95
N ALA A 175 -0.13 6.81 5.98
CA ALA A 175 -0.95 6.73 4.78
C ALA A 175 -0.66 7.87 3.78
N GLN A 176 -0.43 9.09 4.28
CA GLN A 176 -0.04 10.24 3.45
C GLN A 176 1.31 10.04 2.78
N GLN A 177 2.33 9.52 3.50
CA GLN A 177 3.64 9.22 2.92
C GLN A 177 3.56 8.17 1.81
N VAL A 178 2.71 7.15 1.97
CA VAL A 178 2.41 6.21 0.87
C VAL A 178 1.77 6.93 -0.31
N GLY A 179 0.84 7.87 -0.06
CA GLY A 179 0.24 8.72 -1.10
C GLY A 179 1.26 9.53 -1.90
N VAL A 180 2.30 10.05 -1.25
CA VAL A 180 3.34 10.86 -1.91
C VAL A 180 4.09 10.08 -2.99
N LEU A 181 4.25 8.75 -2.86
CA LEU A 181 4.90 7.91 -3.88
C LEU A 181 4.25 8.02 -5.25
N PHE A 182 2.93 8.21 -5.28
CA PHE A 182 2.14 8.20 -6.51
C PHE A 182 1.74 9.60 -6.96
N ASN A 183 2.08 10.63 -6.18
CA ASN A 183 1.86 12.01 -6.58
C ASN A 183 2.80 12.36 -7.74
N THR A 184 2.23 12.51 -8.94
CA THR A 184 2.93 13.02 -10.11
C THR A 184 2.39 14.39 -10.48
N THR A 185 3.26 15.33 -10.77
CA THR A 185 2.91 16.69 -11.23
C THR A 185 2.99 16.85 -12.75
N LYS A 186 3.15 15.74 -13.49
CA LYS A 186 3.40 15.75 -14.94
C LYS A 186 2.33 16.51 -15.75
N LEU A 187 1.08 16.48 -15.29
CA LEU A 187 -0.05 17.13 -15.96
C LEU A 187 -0.60 18.32 -15.16
N THR A 188 0.10 18.79 -14.13
CA THR A 188 -0.31 19.96 -13.35
C THR A 188 -0.52 21.17 -14.25
N GLY A 189 -1.69 21.81 -14.12
CA GLY A 189 -2.09 22.97 -14.92
C GLY A 189 -2.54 22.65 -16.36
N LYS A 190 -2.61 21.37 -16.74
CA LYS A 190 -3.17 20.96 -18.04
C LYS A 190 -4.67 20.68 -17.90
N LYS A 191 -5.45 21.18 -18.86
CA LYS A 191 -6.86 20.83 -19.04
C LYS A 191 -6.98 19.72 -20.07
N ILE A 192 -7.63 18.62 -19.72
CA ILE A 192 -7.68 17.39 -20.52
C ILE A 192 -9.14 17.01 -20.74
N LEU A 193 -9.56 16.93 -22.00
CA LEU A 193 -10.89 16.46 -22.38
C LEU A 193 -10.81 14.98 -22.77
N ILE A 194 -11.59 14.12 -22.12
CA ILE A 194 -11.65 12.68 -22.42
C ILE A 194 -13.07 12.30 -22.82
N THR A 195 -13.22 11.68 -23.98
CA THR A 195 -14.47 11.07 -24.43
C THR A 195 -14.46 9.57 -24.16
N LEU A 196 -15.54 9.02 -23.58
CA LEU A 196 -15.61 7.58 -23.32
C LEU A 196 -17.04 7.03 -23.36
N GLY A 197 -17.16 5.70 -23.30
CA GLY A 197 -18.44 5.00 -23.32
C GLY A 197 -18.94 4.72 -24.74
N ALA A 198 -20.07 4.03 -24.84
CA ALA A 198 -20.70 3.69 -26.10
C ALA A 198 -21.58 4.83 -26.61
N THR A 199 -21.53 5.08 -27.91
CA THR A 199 -22.41 6.02 -28.60
C THR A 199 -23.74 5.34 -28.89
N ILE A 200 -24.83 6.11 -28.90
CA ILE A 200 -26.17 5.65 -29.27
C ILE A 200 -26.61 6.46 -30.49
N GLU A 201 -26.75 5.78 -31.64
CA GLU A 201 -27.23 6.36 -32.88
C GLU A 201 -28.69 5.97 -33.09
N ALA A 202 -29.61 6.92 -32.99
CA ALA A 202 -31.04 6.67 -33.09
C ALA A 202 -31.44 6.29 -34.52
N ILE A 203 -32.19 5.18 -34.66
CA ILE A 203 -32.89 4.83 -35.91
C ILE A 203 -34.28 5.46 -35.87
N ASP A 204 -34.95 5.36 -34.72
CA ASP A 204 -36.24 5.95 -34.40
C ASP A 204 -36.30 6.19 -32.87
N PRO A 205 -37.41 6.69 -32.28
CA PRO A 205 -37.47 6.99 -30.85
C PRO A 205 -37.23 5.79 -29.90
N VAL A 206 -37.24 4.55 -30.41
CA VAL A 206 -37.11 3.33 -29.60
C VAL A 206 -35.86 2.52 -29.99
N ARG A 207 -35.60 2.35 -31.28
CA ARG A 207 -34.49 1.54 -31.79
C ARG A 207 -33.27 2.39 -32.05
N TYR A 208 -32.10 1.84 -31.73
CA TYR A 208 -30.82 2.51 -31.94
C TYR A 208 -29.72 1.51 -32.27
N LEU A 209 -28.68 2.00 -32.92
CA LEU A 209 -27.40 1.31 -33.08
C LEU A 209 -26.45 1.77 -31.99
N SER A 210 -25.71 0.84 -31.41
CA SER A 210 -24.69 1.13 -30.41
C SER A 210 -23.55 0.12 -30.49
N ASN A 211 -22.52 0.32 -29.69
CA ASN A 211 -21.39 -0.59 -29.58
C ASN A 211 -21.27 -1.13 -28.15
N HIS A 212 -20.43 -2.15 -27.96
CA HIS A 212 -20.23 -2.81 -26.65
C HIS A 212 -19.18 -2.13 -25.76
N SER A 213 -18.85 -0.85 -26.01
CA SER A 213 -17.90 -0.13 -25.17
C SER A 213 -18.44 0.00 -23.75
N SER A 214 -17.65 -0.47 -22.78
CA SER A 214 -17.99 -0.36 -21.36
C SER A 214 -17.59 0.98 -20.74
N GLY A 215 -16.77 1.78 -21.43
CA GLY A 215 -16.18 3.02 -20.91
C GLY A 215 -15.00 2.83 -19.95
N LYS A 216 -14.70 1.60 -19.51
CA LYS A 216 -13.66 1.30 -18.50
C LYS A 216 -12.27 1.83 -18.86
N MET A 217 -11.87 1.69 -20.13
CA MET A 217 -10.57 2.19 -20.59
C MET A 217 -10.46 3.71 -20.46
N GLY A 218 -11.50 4.44 -20.86
CA GLY A 218 -11.53 5.89 -20.75
C GLY A 218 -11.56 6.36 -19.29
N MET A 219 -12.24 5.62 -18.41
CA MET A 219 -12.27 5.91 -16.98
C MET A 219 -10.89 5.73 -16.37
N ALA A 220 -10.20 4.63 -16.69
CA ALA A 220 -8.82 4.41 -16.24
C ALA A 220 -7.87 5.50 -16.73
N LEU A 221 -8.05 5.98 -17.97
CA LEU A 221 -7.26 7.11 -18.50
C LEU A 221 -7.56 8.41 -17.73
N ALA A 222 -8.83 8.67 -17.43
CA ALA A 222 -9.22 9.84 -16.66
C ALA A 222 -8.63 9.82 -15.24
N ASP A 223 -8.71 8.68 -14.56
CA ASP A 223 -8.09 8.48 -13.23
C ASP A 223 -6.58 8.75 -13.30
N ALA A 224 -5.88 8.18 -14.28
CA ALA A 224 -4.44 8.41 -14.46
C ALA A 224 -4.09 9.89 -14.75
N CYS A 225 -4.93 10.59 -15.50
CA CYS A 225 -4.74 12.02 -15.77
C CYS A 225 -4.97 12.88 -14.52
N ILE A 226 -5.98 12.54 -13.70
CA ILE A 226 -6.25 13.20 -12.41
C ILE A 226 -5.08 12.96 -11.44
N GLU A 227 -4.61 11.71 -11.32
CA GLU A 227 -3.46 11.35 -10.49
C GLU A 227 -2.19 12.10 -10.90
N ALA A 228 -2.01 12.37 -12.20
CA ALA A 228 -0.93 13.18 -12.73
C ALA A 228 -1.11 14.70 -12.57
N GLY A 229 -2.18 15.14 -11.88
CA GLY A 229 -2.46 16.53 -11.56
C GLY A 229 -3.20 17.31 -12.66
N GLY A 230 -3.77 16.63 -13.65
CA GLY A 230 -4.56 17.24 -14.72
C GLY A 230 -5.98 17.63 -14.30
N GLU A 231 -6.49 18.74 -14.84
CA GLU A 231 -7.90 19.13 -14.77
C GLU A 231 -8.66 18.38 -15.88
N VAL A 232 -9.32 17.27 -15.51
CA VAL A 232 -9.98 16.38 -16.48
C VAL A 232 -11.46 16.71 -16.63
N THR A 233 -11.91 16.95 -17.85
CA THR A 233 -13.32 17.02 -18.25
C THR A 233 -13.69 15.74 -18.98
N LEU A 234 -14.73 15.06 -18.51
CA LEU A 234 -15.22 13.82 -19.09
C LEU A 234 -16.51 14.07 -19.89
N VAL A 235 -16.52 13.62 -21.15
CA VAL A 235 -17.71 13.53 -21.99
C VAL A 235 -18.00 12.05 -22.19
N TYR A 236 -19.06 11.54 -21.59
CA TYR A 236 -19.35 10.12 -21.64
C TYR A 236 -20.70 9.81 -22.29
N GLY A 237 -20.71 8.75 -23.10
CA GLY A 237 -21.92 8.11 -23.62
C GLY A 237 -22.48 7.09 -22.63
N ASN A 238 -22.98 5.95 -23.10
CA ASN A 238 -23.41 4.88 -22.22
C ASN A 238 -22.19 4.18 -21.58
N ILE A 239 -22.19 4.03 -20.26
CA ILE A 239 -21.12 3.40 -19.49
C ILE A 239 -21.69 2.30 -18.61
N THR A 240 -20.93 1.23 -18.42
CA THR A 240 -21.30 0.16 -17.49
C THR A 240 -20.42 0.24 -16.27
N THR A 241 -20.88 0.96 -15.24
CA THR A 241 -20.21 1.00 -13.93
C THR A 241 -20.50 -0.29 -13.17
N LYS A 242 -19.43 -1.00 -12.79
CA LYS A 242 -19.45 -1.94 -11.66
C LYS A 242 -18.81 -1.24 -10.47
#